data_AF-A0A1G9Z081-F1
#
_entry.id   AF-A0A1G9Z081-F1
#
_cell.length_a   1.000
_cell.length_b   1.000
_cell.length_c   1.000
_cell.angle_alpha   90.00
_cell.angle_beta   90.00
_cell.angle_gamma   90.00
#
_symmetry.space_group_name_H-M   'P 1'
#
loop_
_entity.id
_entity.type
_entity.pdbx_description
1 polymer ?
#
loop_
_entity_poly.entity_id
_entity_poly.type
_entity_poly.pdbx_seq_one_letter_code
_entity_poly.pdbx_strand_id
1 'polypeptide(L)'
;MFRLSRDMVVRPPCTPGSAEDVDKEHRWLPQLAPSLPAAVAAPLGKGLRAGGFPWPWSVYGRLDGENPVPGRFAESRALARDLARFVAALHRIGPSGGPASYRAEPLSARDADTRAAIGALGGIVDAGAAVAAWEAALRTPGWDGPRVWVHADLQPGNLLLAEGRLGAVVDFGVWAWESPRST
;
A
#
# COMPACT_ATOMS: atom_id res chain seq x y z
N MET A 1 -1.28 -6.04 15.39
CA MET A 1 0.11 -6.55 15.54
C MET A 1 0.41 -6.76 17.01
N PHE A 2 1.21 -7.78 17.34
CA PHE A 2 1.62 -8.10 18.70
C PHE A 2 3.15 -8.12 18.79
N ARG A 3 3.72 -7.68 19.91
CA ARG A 3 5.17 -7.76 20.12
C ARG A 3 5.55 -9.22 20.45
N LEU A 4 6.52 -9.77 19.73
CA LEU A 4 7.08 -11.10 20.00
C LEU A 4 8.39 -11.02 20.78
N SER A 5 9.23 -10.04 20.45
CA SER A 5 10.47 -9.72 21.17
C SER A 5 10.75 -8.22 21.10
N ARG A 6 11.92 -7.77 21.57
CA ARG A 6 12.34 -6.38 21.41
C ARG A 6 12.34 -5.93 19.94
N ASP A 7 12.74 -6.84 19.05
CA ASP A 7 13.08 -6.55 17.66
C ASP A 7 12.13 -7.23 16.67
N MET A 8 11.08 -7.91 17.16
CA MET A 8 10.14 -8.65 16.31
C MET A 8 8.69 -8.41 16.69
N VAL A 9 7.84 -8.39 15.66
CA VAL A 9 6.38 -8.29 15.76
C VAL A 9 5.69 -9.41 15.00
N VAL A 10 4.52 -9.81 15.49
CA VAL A 10 3.64 -10.79 14.85
C VAL A 10 2.41 -10.07 14.32
N ARG A 11 2.01 -10.39 13.08
CA ARG A 11 0.78 -9.91 12.45
C ARG A 11 -0.11 -11.09 12.10
N PRO A 12 -1.05 -11.46 12.98
CA PRO A 12 -2.10 -12.41 12.61
C PRO A 12 -3.14 -11.70 11.73
N PRO A 13 -3.61 -12.33 10.65
CA PRO A 13 -4.71 -11.79 9.86
C PRO A 13 -6.02 -11.79 10.65
N CYS A 14 -6.87 -10.81 10.39
CA CYS A 14 -8.19 -10.71 11.02
C CYS A 14 -9.32 -11.10 10.06
N THR A 15 -9.03 -11.20 8.77
CA THR A 15 -9.98 -11.54 7.71
C THR A 15 -9.38 -12.54 6.72
N PRO A 16 -10.21 -13.29 5.97
CA PRO A 16 -9.72 -14.18 4.92
C PRO A 16 -8.83 -13.48 3.88
N GLY A 17 -9.21 -12.27 3.43
CA GLY A 17 -8.40 -11.50 2.48
C GLY A 17 -7.01 -11.17 3.02
N SER A 18 -6.92 -10.72 4.28
CA SER A 18 -5.63 -10.45 4.92
C SER A 18 -4.76 -11.72 5.11
N ALA A 19 -5.37 -12.91 5.12
CA ALA A 19 -4.65 -14.17 5.18
C ALA A 19 -4.03 -14.54 3.83
N GLU A 20 -4.62 -14.13 2.71
CA GLU A 20 -4.02 -14.29 1.37
C GLU A 20 -2.78 -13.39 1.19
N ASP A 21 -2.80 -12.21 1.83
CA ASP A 21 -1.70 -11.26 1.75
C ASP A 21 -0.42 -11.77 2.43
N VAL A 22 -0.54 -12.64 3.44
CA VAL A 22 0.58 -13.33 4.07
C VAL A 22 1.44 -14.07 3.04
N ASP A 23 0.80 -14.84 2.15
CA ASP A 23 1.51 -15.64 1.15
C ASP A 23 2.14 -14.76 0.07
N LYS A 24 1.46 -13.68 -0.33
CA LYS A 24 1.97 -12.70 -1.29
C LYS A 24 3.22 -12.00 -0.74
N GLU A 25 3.16 -11.53 0.50
CA GLU A 25 4.28 -10.85 1.16
C GLU A 25 5.50 -11.75 1.32
N HIS A 26 5.32 -12.99 1.78
CA HIS A 26 6.42 -13.94 1.90
C HIS A 26 7.08 -14.27 0.56
N ARG A 27 6.30 -14.28 -0.53
CA ARG A 27 6.83 -14.55 -1.86
C ARG A 27 7.59 -13.34 -2.42
N TRP A 28 7.00 -12.15 -2.35
CA TRP A 28 7.48 -11.00 -3.14
C TRP A 28 8.35 -10.03 -2.35
N LEU A 29 8.14 -9.84 -1.04
CA LEU A 29 8.84 -8.76 -0.31
C LEU A 29 10.35 -9.01 -0.24
N PRO A 30 10.81 -10.25 0.00
CA PRO A 30 12.24 -10.56 -0.07
C PRO A 30 12.87 -10.29 -1.45
N GLN A 31 12.08 -10.33 -2.52
CA GLN A 31 12.56 -10.05 -3.88
C GLN A 31 12.59 -8.54 -4.19
N LEU A 32 11.61 -7.77 -3.69
CA LEU A 32 11.56 -6.32 -3.93
C LEU A 32 12.51 -5.56 -3.01
N ALA A 33 12.62 -5.94 -1.74
CA ALA A 33 13.34 -5.20 -0.70
C ALA A 33 14.77 -4.80 -1.09
N PRO A 34 15.61 -5.66 -1.71
CA PRO A 34 16.99 -5.29 -2.07
C PRO A 34 17.09 -4.17 -3.12
N SER A 35 16.03 -3.94 -3.89
CA SER A 35 16.01 -2.93 -4.97
C SER A 35 15.39 -1.59 -4.54
N LEU A 36 14.94 -1.48 -3.28
CA LEU A 36 14.25 -0.30 -2.77
C LEU A 36 15.19 0.60 -1.95
N PRO A 37 15.06 1.93 -2.07
CA PRO A 37 15.95 2.88 -1.40
C PRO A 37 15.59 3.13 0.08
N ALA A 38 14.50 2.55 0.57
CA ALA A 38 14.07 2.60 1.97
C ALA A 38 13.77 1.17 2.43
N ALA A 39 13.94 0.91 3.74
CA ALA A 39 13.65 -0.40 4.29
C ALA A 39 12.16 -0.73 4.13
N VAL A 40 11.86 -2.01 3.90
CA VAL A 40 10.50 -2.53 3.87
C VAL A 40 10.40 -3.71 4.81
N ALA A 41 9.20 -3.93 5.37
CA ALA A 41 8.97 -4.99 6.36
C ALA A 41 8.93 -6.37 5.69
N ALA A 42 10.07 -6.88 5.24
CA ALA A 42 10.16 -8.24 4.71
C ALA A 42 9.87 -9.27 5.83
N PRO A 43 8.97 -10.24 5.61
CA PRO A 43 8.66 -11.25 6.61
C PRO A 43 9.89 -12.09 6.97
N LEU A 44 10.14 -12.26 8.27
CA LEU A 44 11.23 -13.09 8.80
C LEU A 44 10.82 -14.57 8.95
N GLY A 45 9.54 -14.83 9.19
CA GLY A 45 9.04 -16.17 9.46
C GLY A 45 7.54 -16.28 9.23
N LYS A 46 7.10 -17.45 8.80
CA LYS A 46 5.69 -17.77 8.55
C LYS A 46 5.21 -18.77 9.59
N GLY A 47 4.21 -18.38 10.37
CA GLY A 47 3.49 -19.28 11.25
C GLY A 47 2.45 -20.10 10.49
N LEU A 48 2.32 -21.36 10.89
CA LEU A 48 1.30 -22.27 10.38
C LEU A 48 -0.01 -22.11 11.15
N ARG A 49 -1.10 -22.59 10.54
CA ARG A 49 -2.42 -22.73 11.18
C ARG A 49 -2.27 -23.66 12.39
N ALA A 50 -2.65 -23.18 13.58
CA ALA A 50 -2.48 -23.93 14.82
C ALA A 50 -3.42 -23.42 15.91
N GLY A 51 -3.74 -24.28 16.89
CA GLY A 51 -4.43 -23.87 18.12
C GLY A 51 -5.81 -23.24 17.91
N GLY A 52 -6.54 -23.66 16.88
CA GLY A 52 -7.86 -23.10 16.54
C GLY A 52 -7.82 -21.81 15.70
N PHE A 53 -6.64 -21.25 15.44
CA PHE A 53 -6.50 -20.11 14.54
C PHE A 53 -6.40 -20.59 13.08
N PRO A 54 -7.32 -20.19 12.19
CA PRO A 54 -7.52 -20.84 10.89
C PRO A 54 -6.56 -20.36 9.79
N TRP A 55 -5.75 -19.33 10.05
CA TRP A 55 -4.98 -18.65 9.01
C TRP A 55 -3.47 -18.71 9.27
N PRO A 56 -2.62 -18.70 8.21
CA PRO A 56 -1.21 -18.44 8.37
C PRO A 56 -0.99 -17.01 8.88
N TRP A 57 0.15 -16.76 9.51
CA TRP A 57 0.49 -15.44 10.06
C TRP A 57 1.99 -15.19 9.88
N SER A 58 2.40 -13.93 10.00
CA SER A 58 3.78 -13.52 9.71
C SER A 58 4.47 -12.90 10.92
N VAL A 59 5.77 -13.18 11.03
CA VAL A 59 6.72 -12.49 11.91
C VAL A 59 7.50 -11.50 11.06
N TYR A 60 7.66 -10.27 11.56
CA TYR A 60 8.44 -9.22 10.92
C TYR A 60 9.50 -8.71 11.88
N GLY A 61 10.61 -8.23 11.31
CA GLY A 61 11.54 -7.38 12.03
C GLY A 61 10.87 -6.05 12.33
N ARG A 62 11.09 -5.54 13.54
CA ARG A 62 10.65 -4.20 13.89
C ARG A 62 11.51 -3.20 13.12
N LEU A 63 10.84 -2.29 12.42
CA LEU A 63 11.49 -1.14 11.80
C LEU A 63 11.33 0.05 12.73
N ASP A 64 12.43 0.75 12.97
CA ASP A 64 12.46 1.97 13.76
C ASP A 64 12.06 3.18 12.91
N GLY A 65 11.57 4.21 13.58
CA GLY A 65 11.18 5.47 12.98
C GLY A 65 9.84 5.97 13.49
N GLU A 66 9.49 7.18 13.09
CA GLU A 66 8.28 7.88 13.52
C GLU A 66 7.39 8.16 12.32
N ASN A 67 6.07 8.07 12.51
CA ASN A 67 5.15 8.44 11.45
C ASN A 67 5.22 9.96 11.19
N PRO A 68 5.14 10.37 9.92
CA PRO A 68 5.03 11.77 9.59
C PRO A 68 3.80 12.43 10.24
N VAL A 69 3.99 13.55 10.96
CA VAL A 69 2.92 14.42 11.47
C VAL A 69 2.75 15.70 10.62
N PRO A 70 1.58 15.91 9.97
CA PRO A 70 1.30 17.13 9.21
C PRO A 70 1.68 18.41 9.96
N GLY A 71 2.36 19.34 9.26
CA GLY A 71 2.77 20.63 9.82
C GLY A 71 4.02 20.61 10.72
N ARG A 72 4.62 19.44 10.99
CA ARG A 72 5.84 19.32 11.83
C ARG A 72 7.12 19.02 11.04
N PHE A 73 7.10 19.17 9.72
CA PHE A 73 8.25 18.84 8.87
C PHE A 73 9.08 20.08 8.55
N ALA A 74 10.25 20.20 9.17
CA ALA A 74 11.26 21.16 8.76
C ALA A 74 11.76 20.90 7.32
N GLU A 75 11.78 19.62 6.89
CA GLU A 75 12.32 19.19 5.59
C GLU A 75 11.30 18.50 4.66
N SER A 76 10.09 19.07 4.52
CA SER A 76 9.03 18.50 3.65
C SER A 76 9.49 18.19 2.21
N ARG A 77 10.40 19.00 1.66
CA ARG A 77 11.00 18.78 0.33
C ARG A 77 11.91 17.55 0.26
N ALA A 78 12.66 17.26 1.32
CA ALA A 78 13.56 16.10 1.34
C ALA A 78 12.75 14.80 1.37
N LEU A 79 11.74 14.74 2.24
CA LEU A 79 10.81 13.61 2.29
C LEU A 79 10.08 13.38 0.96
N ALA A 80 9.60 14.44 0.32
CA ALA A 80 8.96 14.34 -1.00
C ALA A 80 9.90 13.73 -2.06
N ARG A 81 11.19 14.11 -2.06
CA ARG A 81 12.20 13.53 -2.96
C ARG A 81 12.48 12.06 -2.65
N ASP A 82 12.56 11.69 -1.38
CA ASP A 82 12.79 10.31 -0.98
C ASP A 82 11.59 9.42 -1.36
N LEU A 83 10.36 9.90 -1.15
CA LEU A 83 9.14 9.21 -1.58
C LEU A 83 9.09 9.05 -3.10
N ALA A 84 9.41 10.10 -3.86
CA ALA A 84 9.49 10.01 -5.32
C ALA A 84 10.55 9.00 -5.77
N ARG A 85 11.72 8.96 -5.12
CA ARG A 85 12.77 7.97 -5.40
C ARG A 85 12.30 6.56 -5.10
N PHE A 86 11.60 6.36 -3.99
CA PHE A 86 11.03 5.08 -3.59
C PHE A 86 10.01 4.58 -4.61
N VAL A 87 9.02 5.39 -4.97
CA VAL A 87 7.99 5.06 -5.98
C VAL A 87 8.64 4.75 -7.33
N ALA A 88 9.58 5.58 -7.77
CA ALA A 88 10.30 5.36 -9.02
C ALA A 88 11.14 4.07 -9.01
N ALA A 89 11.71 3.69 -7.86
CA ALA A 89 12.45 2.44 -7.72
C ALA A 89 11.51 1.24 -7.77
N LEU A 90 10.39 1.29 -7.04
CA LEU A 90 9.36 0.25 -7.06
C LEU A 90 8.83 0.03 -8.48
N HIS A 91 8.53 1.10 -9.21
CA HIS A 91 8.01 1.03 -10.58
C HIS A 91 9.01 0.45 -11.60
N ARG A 92 10.31 0.53 -11.31
CA ARG A 92 11.37 -0.02 -12.19
C ARG A 92 11.55 -1.53 -12.02
N ILE A 93 11.05 -2.10 -10.93
CA ILE A 93 11.09 -3.55 -10.74
C ILE A 93 10.07 -4.17 -11.69
N GLY A 94 10.50 -5.10 -12.54
CA GLY A 94 9.59 -5.77 -13.47
C GLY A 94 8.47 -6.50 -12.71
N PRO A 95 7.21 -6.42 -13.18
CA PRO A 95 6.07 -7.07 -12.51
C PRO A 95 6.03 -8.60 -12.68
N SER A 96 7.05 -9.20 -13.31
CA SER A 96 7.08 -10.57 -13.84
C SER A 96 6.59 -11.62 -12.83
N GLY A 97 5.30 -11.95 -12.91
CA GLY A 97 4.63 -12.97 -12.11
C GLY A 97 3.91 -12.49 -10.84
N GLY A 98 3.96 -11.19 -10.51
CA GLY A 98 3.22 -10.61 -9.39
C GLY A 98 1.69 -10.71 -9.58
N PRO A 99 0.90 -10.75 -8.50
CA PRO A 99 -0.55 -10.68 -8.60
C PRO A 99 -1.00 -9.33 -9.15
N ALA A 100 -2.14 -9.29 -9.84
CA ALA A 100 -2.80 -8.05 -10.23
C ALA A 100 -3.50 -7.42 -9.02
N SER A 101 -3.51 -6.09 -8.95
CA SER A 101 -4.22 -5.36 -7.89
C SER A 101 -5.70 -5.39 -8.19
N TYR A 102 -6.57 -5.56 -7.17
CA TYR A 102 -7.99 -5.27 -7.35
C TYR A 102 -8.23 -3.77 -7.65
N ARG A 103 -7.27 -2.90 -7.32
CA ARG A 103 -7.32 -1.48 -7.66
C ARG A 103 -7.01 -1.20 -9.12
N ALA A 104 -6.39 -2.16 -9.83
CA ALA A 104 -6.02 -2.04 -11.24
C ALA A 104 -7.19 -2.16 -12.23
N GLU A 105 -8.43 -2.26 -11.73
CA GLU A 105 -9.64 -2.33 -12.55
C GLU A 105 -10.09 -0.94 -13.04
N PRO A 106 -10.70 -0.87 -14.25
CA PRO A 106 -11.40 0.29 -14.79
C PRO A 106 -12.17 1.13 -13.75
N LEU A 107 -11.89 2.43 -13.61
CA LEU A 107 -12.74 3.35 -12.82
C LEU A 107 -14.19 3.26 -13.32
N SER A 108 -14.41 3.01 -14.61
CA SER A 108 -15.75 2.78 -15.18
C SER A 108 -16.45 1.55 -14.60
N ALA A 109 -15.72 0.52 -14.17
CA ALA A 109 -16.28 -0.63 -13.46
C ALA A 109 -16.82 -0.25 -12.07
N ARG A 110 -16.37 0.88 -11.49
CA ARG A 110 -16.82 1.42 -10.20
C ARG A 110 -17.87 2.52 -10.32
N ASP A 111 -18.31 2.86 -11.53
CA ASP A 111 -19.16 4.04 -11.79
C ASP A 111 -20.50 3.98 -11.05
N ALA A 112 -21.21 2.85 -11.18
CA ALA A 112 -22.52 2.67 -10.53
C ALA A 112 -22.42 2.77 -9.00
N ASP A 113 -21.49 2.02 -8.40
CA ASP A 113 -21.31 1.98 -6.94
C ASP A 113 -20.85 3.33 -6.39
N THR A 114 -19.95 4.03 -7.09
CA THR A 114 -19.45 5.34 -6.67
C THR A 114 -20.56 6.38 -6.67
N ARG A 115 -21.40 6.41 -7.72
CA ARG A 115 -22.54 7.34 -7.78
C ARG A 115 -23.58 7.03 -6.71
N ALA A 116 -23.86 5.76 -6.48
CA ALA A 116 -24.76 5.34 -5.41
C ALA A 116 -24.24 5.81 -4.04
N ALA A 117 -22.95 5.64 -3.77
CA ALA A 117 -22.31 6.10 -2.53
C ALA A 117 -22.38 7.63 -2.37
N ILE A 118 -22.11 8.41 -3.43
CA ILE A 118 -22.24 9.88 -3.39
C ILE A 118 -23.67 10.28 -3.05
N GLY A 119 -24.68 9.64 -3.67
CA GLY A 119 -26.09 9.89 -3.39
C GLY A 119 -26.46 9.59 -1.93
N ALA A 120 -25.96 8.47 -1.38
CA ALA A 120 -26.20 8.08 0.01
C ALA A 120 -25.56 9.04 1.03
N LEU A 121 -24.48 9.74 0.66
CA LEU A 121 -23.77 10.72 1.50
C LEU A 121 -24.30 12.16 1.33
N GLY A 122 -25.45 12.34 0.67
CA GLY A 122 -26.07 13.65 0.48
C GLY A 122 -26.21 14.43 1.79
N GLY A 123 -25.66 15.65 1.83
CA GLY A 123 -25.67 16.51 3.02
C GLY A 123 -24.47 16.32 3.97
N ILE A 124 -23.67 15.27 3.79
CA ILE A 124 -22.38 15.08 4.49
C ILE A 124 -21.24 15.64 3.65
N VAL A 125 -21.33 15.47 2.33
CA VAL A 125 -20.38 16.02 1.35
C VAL A 125 -21.11 16.86 0.32
N ASP A 126 -20.37 17.73 -0.37
CA ASP A 126 -20.86 18.39 -1.58
C ASP A 126 -20.98 17.34 -2.70
N ALA A 127 -22.18 16.77 -2.84
CA ALA A 127 -22.46 15.75 -3.84
C ALA A 127 -22.25 16.25 -5.27
N GLY A 128 -22.53 17.53 -5.55
CA GLY A 128 -22.30 18.13 -6.86
C GLY A 128 -20.82 18.17 -7.21
N ALA A 129 -19.99 18.65 -6.29
CA ALA A 129 -18.54 18.66 -6.44
C ALA A 129 -17.95 17.23 -6.56
N ALA A 130 -18.46 16.29 -5.76
CA ALA A 130 -18.02 14.89 -5.80
C ALA A 130 -18.34 14.23 -7.16
N VAL A 131 -19.55 14.41 -7.68
CA VAL A 131 -19.93 13.92 -9.02
C VAL A 131 -19.06 14.58 -10.09
N ALA A 132 -18.84 15.89 -10.03
CA ALA A 132 -18.01 16.60 -11.00
C ALA A 132 -16.56 16.08 -11.01
N ALA A 133 -15.97 15.81 -9.84
CA ALA A 133 -14.64 15.22 -9.71
C ALA A 133 -14.59 13.78 -10.27
N TRP A 134 -15.61 12.97 -9.97
CA TRP A 134 -15.74 11.60 -10.50
C TRP A 134 -15.83 11.57 -12.02
N GLU A 135 -16.67 12.42 -12.59
CA GLU A 135 -16.83 12.62 -14.04
C GLU A 135 -15.52 13.05 -14.71
N ALA A 136 -14.75 13.95 -14.08
CA ALA A 136 -13.46 14.36 -14.58
C ALA A 136 -12.45 13.19 -14.58
N ALA A 137 -12.47 12.35 -13.54
CA ALA A 137 -11.64 11.17 -13.46
C ALA A 137 -11.99 10.15 -14.57
N LEU A 138 -13.27 9.87 -14.81
CA LEU A 138 -13.73 8.96 -15.87
C LEU A 138 -13.35 9.41 -17.29
N ARG A 139 -13.25 10.73 -17.53
CA ARG A 139 -12.81 11.28 -18.83
C ARG A 139 -11.30 11.23 -19.03
N THR A 140 -10.52 10.95 -17.98
CA THR A 140 -9.07 10.88 -18.11
C THR A 140 -8.71 9.63 -18.91
N PRO A 141 -7.85 9.74 -19.94
CA PRO A 141 -7.39 8.57 -20.67
C PRO A 141 -6.76 7.55 -19.73
N GLY A 142 -7.09 6.28 -19.91
CA GLY A 142 -6.44 5.19 -19.19
C GLY A 142 -4.94 5.17 -19.45
N TRP A 143 -4.20 4.58 -18.52
CA TRP A 143 -2.76 4.38 -18.68
C TRP A 143 -2.45 3.39 -19.81
N ASP A 144 -1.62 3.81 -20.75
CA ASP A 144 -1.17 3.03 -21.92
C ASP A 144 0.26 2.45 -21.76
N GLY A 145 0.94 2.77 -20.66
CA GLY A 145 2.29 2.29 -20.38
C GLY A 145 2.32 0.85 -19.81
N PRO A 146 3.52 0.31 -19.55
CA PRO A 146 3.66 -1.00 -18.95
C PRO A 146 3.08 -1.03 -17.54
N ARG A 147 2.64 -2.23 -17.12
CA ARG A 147 2.25 -2.52 -15.73
C ARG A 147 3.48 -2.41 -14.83
N VAL A 148 3.31 -1.83 -13.65
CA VAL A 148 4.41 -1.62 -12.68
C VAL A 148 3.94 -1.98 -11.29
N TRP A 149 4.86 -2.33 -10.38
CA TRP A 149 4.52 -2.51 -8.97
C TRP A 149 4.04 -1.20 -8.37
N VAL A 150 2.93 -1.26 -7.63
CA VAL A 150 2.39 -0.12 -6.88
C VAL A 150 2.13 -0.58 -5.45
N HIS A 151 2.48 0.25 -4.47
CA HIS A 151 2.21 -0.02 -3.06
C HIS A 151 0.72 0.13 -2.73
N ALA A 152 0.04 1.06 -3.40
CA ALA A 152 -1.41 1.32 -3.34
C ALA A 152 -1.98 1.81 -1.99
N ASP A 153 -1.12 2.11 -1.01
CA ASP A 153 -1.51 2.71 0.28
C ASP A 153 -0.36 3.51 0.93
N LEU A 154 0.26 4.43 0.16
CA LEU A 154 1.33 5.29 0.66
C LEU A 154 0.78 6.48 1.48
N GLN A 155 0.10 6.17 2.57
CA GLN A 155 -0.40 7.13 3.54
C GLN A 155 0.58 7.33 4.71
N PRO A 156 0.52 8.46 5.46
CA PRO A 156 1.43 8.73 6.57
C PRO A 156 1.60 7.60 7.59
N GLY A 157 0.53 6.84 7.88
CA GLY A 157 0.58 5.69 8.79
C GLY A 157 1.52 4.56 8.35
N ASN A 158 1.83 4.50 7.05
CA ASN A 158 2.66 3.46 6.43
C ASN A 158 4.10 3.95 6.16
N LEU A 159 4.44 5.16 6.57
CA LEU A 159 5.77 5.74 6.42
C LEU A 159 6.44 5.85 7.78
N LEU A 160 7.71 5.44 7.86
CA LEU A 160 8.55 5.63 9.04
C LEU A 160 9.71 6.55 8.67
N LEU A 161 9.83 7.63 9.42
CA LEU A 161 10.89 8.61 9.24
C LEU A 161 12.04 8.36 10.22
N ALA A 162 13.26 8.52 9.74
CA ALA A 162 14.47 8.61 10.54
C ALA A 162 15.14 9.95 10.22
N GLU A 163 15.36 10.78 11.24
CA GLU A 163 16.01 12.10 11.08
C GLU A 163 15.35 12.99 10.01
N GLY A 164 14.02 12.94 9.90
CA GLY A 164 13.25 13.72 8.92
C GLY A 164 13.30 13.18 7.48
N ARG A 165 13.94 12.04 7.24
CA ARG A 165 14.05 11.35 5.94
C ARG A 165 13.25 10.07 5.93
N LEU A 166 12.88 9.57 4.75
CA LEU A 166 12.17 8.29 4.64
C LEU A 166 13.11 7.13 5.02
N GLY A 167 12.86 6.50 6.17
CA GLY A 167 13.65 5.36 6.66
C GLY A 167 13.04 4.03 6.25
N ALA A 168 11.72 3.90 6.36
CA ALA A 168 11.01 2.69 5.97
C ALA A 168 9.60 2.94 5.45
N VAL A 169 9.11 1.96 4.68
CA VAL A 169 7.73 1.85 4.21
C VAL A 169 7.17 0.51 4.68
N VAL A 170 5.98 0.54 5.26
CA VAL A 170 5.32 -0.65 5.84
C VAL A 170 3.94 -0.86 5.24
N ASP A 171 3.37 -2.02 5.54
CA ASP A 171 2.03 -2.43 5.13
C ASP A 171 1.80 -2.48 3.62
N PHE A 172 2.37 -3.50 3.01
CA PHE A 172 2.19 -3.78 1.60
C PHE A 172 0.89 -4.55 1.32
N GLY A 173 -0.09 -4.63 2.22
CA GLY A 173 -1.26 -5.50 2.04
C GLY A 173 -2.07 -5.32 0.74
N VAL A 174 -2.01 -4.14 0.10
CA VAL A 174 -2.74 -3.84 -1.15
C VAL A 174 -1.84 -3.67 -2.38
N TRP A 175 -0.57 -4.05 -2.25
CA TRP A 175 0.38 -3.99 -3.36
C TRP A 175 0.10 -5.02 -4.45
N ALA A 176 0.40 -4.63 -5.67
CA ALA A 176 0.39 -5.50 -6.82
C ALA A 176 0.95 -4.73 -8.00
N TRP A 177 1.11 -5.38 -9.15
CA TRP A 177 1.28 -4.58 -10.34
C TRP A 177 -0.05 -3.94 -10.71
N GLU A 178 0.03 -2.70 -11.16
CA GLU A 178 -1.09 -1.85 -11.52
C GLU A 178 -0.63 -0.88 -12.60
N SER A 179 -1.58 -0.36 -13.37
CA SER A 179 -1.34 0.84 -14.16
C SER A 179 -1.30 2.02 -13.19
N PRO A 180 -0.25 2.86 -13.12
CA PRO A 180 -0.15 3.96 -12.13
C PRO A 180 -1.30 4.98 -12.20
N ARG A 181 -2.18 4.87 -13.20
CA ARG A 181 -3.46 5.54 -13.35
C ARG A 181 -4.53 4.57 -13.88
N SER A 182 -4.79 3.50 -13.13
CA SER A 182 -6.00 2.68 -13.27
C SER A 182 -7.22 3.57 -13.04
N THR A 183 -7.68 4.20 -14.14
CA THR A 183 -9.07 4.03 -14.53
C THR A 183 -9.18 2.63 -14.99
#